data_AF-A0AAW8UR21-F1
#
_entry.id   AF-A0AAW8UR21-F1
#
_cell.length_a   1.000
_cell.length_b   1.000
_cell.length_c   1.000
_cell.angle_alpha   90.00
_cell.angle_beta   90.00
_cell.angle_gamma   90.00
#
_symmetry.space_group_name_H-M   'P 1'
#
loop_
_entity.id
_entity.type
_entity.pdbx_description
1 polymer ?
#
loop_
_entity_poly.entity_id
_entity_poly.type
_entity_poly.pdbx_seq_one_letter_code
_entity_poly.pdbx_strand_id
1 'polypeptide(L)' 'MDEEKIFDKRWQLASTEQIARYNNLISSYPTIDWTFKEKKYLLWLCQLDIDTFKTFEMILDKIKRSNEKRANL' A
#
# COMPACT_ATOMS: atom_id res chain seq x y z
N MET A 1 7.86 -18.31 -8.50
CA MET A 1 6.93 -18.34 -7.34
C MET A 1 5.74 -17.51 -7.74
N ASP A 2 4.52 -18.01 -7.53
CA ASP A 2 3.29 -17.37 -8.00
C ASP A 2 2.88 -16.25 -7.03
N GLU A 3 3.12 -14.98 -7.40
CA GLU A 3 2.95 -13.80 -6.54
C GLU A 3 1.50 -13.63 -6.06
N GLU A 4 0.53 -14.00 -6.90
CA GLU A 4 -0.90 -13.98 -6.56
C GLU A 4 -1.21 -14.96 -5.43
N LYS A 5 -0.76 -16.22 -5.54
CA LYS A 5 -0.94 -17.22 -4.47
C LYS A 5 -0.26 -16.82 -3.16
N ILE A 6 0.86 -16.09 -3.21
CA ILE A 6 1.52 -15.59 -1.99
C ILE A 6 0.68 -14.46 -1.38
N PHE A 7 0.18 -13.54 -2.21
CA PHE A 7 -0.68 -12.47 -1.76
C PHE A 7 -1.92 -13.02 -1.06
N ASP A 8 -2.63 -13.96 -1.68
CA ASP A 8 -3.86 -14.55 -1.12
C ASP A 8 -3.62 -15.19 0.25
N LYS A 9 -2.53 -15.96 0.39
CA LYS A 9 -2.16 -16.56 1.68
C LYS A 9 -1.88 -15.50 2.74
N ARG A 10 -1.18 -14.42 2.39
CA ARG A 10 -0.91 -13.31 3.33
C ARG A 10 -2.17 -12.53 3.66
N TRP A 11 -3.05 -12.35 2.69
CA TRP A 11 -4.33 -11.67 2.87
C TRP A 11 -5.22 -12.41 3.87
N GLN A 12 -5.31 -13.74 3.75
CA GLN A 12 -6.07 -14.57 4.69
C GLN A 12 -5.52 -14.54 6.13
N LEU A 13 -4.23 -14.27 6.30
CA LEU A 13 -3.57 -14.17 7.60
C LEU A 13 -3.58 -12.75 8.18
N ALA A 14 -3.97 -11.75 7.39
CA ALA A 14 -3.96 -10.36 7.81
C ALA A 14 -5.11 -10.08 8.81
N SER A 15 -4.83 -9.27 9.83
CA SER A 15 -5.88 -8.83 10.75
C SER A 15 -6.85 -7.87 10.07
N THR A 16 -8.04 -7.71 10.63
CA THR A 16 -9.04 -6.74 10.15
C THR A 16 -8.46 -5.32 10.06
N GLU A 17 -7.61 -4.94 11.02
CA GLU A 17 -6.95 -3.63 11.02
C GLU A 17 -5.95 -3.50 9.86
N GLN A 18 -5.14 -4.53 9.60
CA GLN A 18 -4.19 -4.55 8.49
C GLN A 18 -4.91 -4.46 7.15
N ILE A 19 -6.02 -5.18 7.00
CA ILE A 19 -6.89 -5.13 5.81
C ILE A 19 -7.48 -3.74 5.62
N ALA A 20 -7.97 -3.11 6.69
CA ALA A 20 -8.52 -1.75 6.63
C ALA A 20 -7.46 -0.73 6.20
N ARG A 21 -6.26 -0.79 6.80
CA ARG A 21 -5.11 0.05 6.41
C ARG A 21 -4.73 -0.15 4.95
N TYR A 22 -4.66 -1.40 4.49
CA TYR A 22 -4.35 -1.72 3.10
C TYR A 22 -5.38 -1.13 2.13
N ASN A 23 -6.67 -1.32 2.40
CA ASN A 23 -7.73 -0.79 1.54
C ASN A 23 -7.70 0.74 1.47
N ASN A 24 -7.48 1.41 2.60
CA ASN A 24 -7.31 2.86 2.65
C ASN A 24 -6.10 3.31 1.82
N LEU A 25 -4.97 2.61 1.96
CA LEU A 25 -3.75 2.89 1.22
C LEU A 25 -3.98 2.77 -0.29
N ILE A 26 -4.53 1.65 -0.78
CA ILE A 26 -4.79 1.43 -2.21
C ILE A 26 -5.78 2.47 -2.75
N SER A 27 -6.84 2.77 -2.00
CA SER A 27 -7.84 3.77 -2.42
C SER A 27 -7.29 5.19 -2.55
N SER A 28 -6.17 5.49 -1.87
CA SER A 28 -5.51 6.80 -1.93
C SER A 28 -4.72 7.00 -3.24
N TYR A 29 -4.48 5.93 -4.00
CA TYR A 29 -3.75 5.93 -5.28
C TYR A 29 -4.56 5.25 -6.40
N PRO A 30 -5.77 5.74 -6.72
CA PRO A 30 -6.73 5.03 -7.58
C PRO A 30 -6.28 4.93 -9.04
N THR A 31 -5.30 5.74 -9.46
CA THR A 31 -4.79 5.77 -10.85
C THR A 31 -3.59 4.84 -11.06
N ILE A 32 -3.09 4.18 -10.01
CA ILE A 32 -1.94 3.27 -10.09
C ILE A 32 -2.46 1.84 -10.22
N ASP A 33 -2.07 1.16 -11.30
CA ASP A 33 -2.32 -0.26 -11.46
C ASP A 33 -1.22 -1.07 -10.76
N TRP A 34 -1.54 -1.60 -9.57
CA TRP A 34 -0.60 -2.33 -8.74
C TRP A 34 -0.52 -3.80 -9.14
N THR A 35 0.69 -4.28 -9.44
CA THR A 35 0.96 -5.70 -9.65
C THR A 35 0.76 -6.50 -8.35
N PHE A 36 0.53 -7.82 -8.44
CA PHE A 36 0.44 -8.67 -7.24
C PHE A 36 1.70 -8.61 -6.36
N LYS A 37 2.88 -8.47 -6.98
CA LYS A 37 4.14 -8.29 -6.27
C LYS A 37 4.14 -7.03 -5.41
N GLU A 38 3.66 -5.91 -5.94
CA GLU A 38 3.57 -4.64 -5.22
C GLU A 38 2.45 -4.66 -4.18
N LYS A 39 1.28 -5.21 -4.52
CA LYS A 39 0.18 -5.43 -3.57
C LYS A 39 0.66 -6.22 -2.34
N LYS A 40 1.49 -7.25 -2.54
CA LYS A 40 2.12 -8.01 -1.46
C LYS A 40 3.03 -7.14 -0.59
N TYR A 41 3.82 -6.22 -1.16
CA TYR A 41 4.66 -5.31 -0.40
C TYR A 41 3.85 -4.29 0.39
N LEU A 42 2.80 -3.71 -0.21
CA LEU A 42 1.90 -2.78 0.46
C LEU A 42 1.15 -3.46 1.62
N LEU A 43 0.69 -4.71 1.44
CA LEU A 43 0.10 -5.50 2.52
C LEU A 43 1.10 -5.77 3.65
N TRP A 44 2.37 -6.06 3.30
CA TRP A 44 3.42 -6.24 4.30
C TRP A 44 3.70 -4.96 5.10
N LEU A 45 3.70 -3.78 4.47
CA LEU A 45 3.83 -2.51 5.18
C LEU A 45 2.72 -2.31 6.22
N CYS A 46 1.49 -2.76 5.92
CA CYS A 46 0.37 -2.65 6.84
C CYS A 46 0.56 -3.47 8.13
N GLN A 47 1.49 -4.42 8.15
CA GLN A 47 1.82 -5.25 9.32
C GLN A 47 2.80 -4.57 10.29
N LEU A 48 3.44 -3.48 9.87
CA LEU A 48 4.35 -2.72 10.72
C LEU A 48 3.59 -2.06 11.89
N ASP A 49 4.32 -1.71 12.93
CA ASP A 49 3.75 -0.91 14.01
C ASP A 49 3.21 0.43 13.46
N ILE A 50 2.28 1.02 14.21
CA ILE A 50 1.50 2.16 13.74
C ILE A 50 2.37 3.37 13.40
N ASP A 51 3.46 3.60 14.11
CA ASP A 51 4.31 4.78 13.91
C ASP A 51 5.21 4.60 12.68
N THR A 52 5.74 3.38 12.50
CA THR A 52 6.47 3.02 11.29
C THR A 52 5.55 3.10 10.05
N PHE A 53 4.34 2.54 10.12
CA PHE A 53 3.38 2.60 9.01
C PHE A 53 3.02 4.05 8.63
N LYS A 54 2.72 4.89 9.61
CA LYS A 54 2.44 6.32 9.38
C LYS A 54 3.61 7.05 8.72
N THR A 55 4.84 6.73 9.11
CA THR A 55 6.03 7.30 8.50
C THR A 55 6.10 6.97 7.00
N PHE A 56 5.79 5.73 6.62
CA PHE A 56 5.71 5.35 5.21
C PHE A 56 4.57 6.07 4.48
N GLU A 57 3.38 6.17 5.08
CA GLU A 57 2.26 6.91 4.47
C GLU A 57 2.63 8.38 4.20
N MET A 58 3.30 9.05 5.15
CA MET A 58 3.75 10.44 4.98
C MET A 58 4.74 10.59 3.80
N ILE A 59 5.65 9.64 3.62
CA ILE A 59 6.60 9.66 2.50
C ILE A 59 5.86 9.47 1.16
N LEU A 60 4.93 8.52 1.08
CA LEU A 60 4.16 8.26 -0.14
C LEU A 60 3.28 9.47 -0.52
N ASP A 61 2.61 10.09 0.46
CA ASP A 61 1.81 11.30 0.24
C ASP A 61 2.67 12.47 -0.27
N LYS A 62 3.88 12.64 0.28
CA LYS A 62 4.83 13.66 -0.18
C LYS A 62 5.23 13.45 -1.64
N ILE A 63 5.49 12.20 -2.05
CA ILE A 63 5.83 11.85 -3.44
C ILE A 63 4.64 12.14 -4.35
N LYS A 64 3.42 11.72 -3.95
CA LYS A 64 2.18 11.98 -4.70
C LYS A 64 1.98 13.46 -5.01
N ARG A 65 2.01 14.31 -3.96
CA ARG A 65 1.85 15.77 -4.13
C ARG A 65 2.94 16.37 -5.02
N SER A 66 4.17 15.84 -4.97
CA SER A 66 5.24 16.30 -5.85
C SER A 66 4.96 15.95 -7.32
N ASN A 67 4.37 14.80 -7.60
CA ASN A 67 4.02 14.39 -8.96
C ASN A 67 2.81 15.17 -9.49
N GLU A 68 1.79 15.40 -8.66
CA GLU A 68 0.65 16.24 -9.01
C GLU A 68 1.08 17.67 -9.37
N LYS A 69 2.03 18.25 -8.62
CA LYS A 69 2.60 19.56 -8.96
C LYS A 69 3.31 19.57 -10.32
N ARG A 70 4.00 18.48 -10.67
CA ARG A 70 4.69 18.34 -11.97
C ARG A 70 3.72 18.14 -13.13
N ALA A 71 2.61 17.43 -12.91
CA ALA A 71 1.60 17.19 -13.94
C ALA A 71 0.77 18.45 -14.28
N ASN A 72 0.73 19.43 -13.38
CA ASN A 72 0.03 20.71 -13.57
C ASN A 72 0.92 21.83 -14.17
N LEU A 73 2.15 21.50 -14.59
CA LEU A 73 3.07 22.40 -15.31
C LEU A 73 3.13 21.99 -16.78
#